data_AF-A0A258JFY5-F1
#
_entry.id   AF-A0A258JFY5-F1
#
_cell.length_a   1.000
_cell.length_b   1.000
_cell.length_c   1.000
_cell.angle_alpha   90.00
_cell.angle_beta   90.00
_cell.angle_gamma   90.00
#
_symmetry.space_group_name_H-M   'P 1'
#
loop_
_entity.id
_entity.type
_entity.pdbx_description
1 polymer ?
#
loop_
_entity_poly.entity_id
_entity_poly.type
_entity_poly.pdbx_seq_one_letter_code
_entity_poly.pdbx_strand_id
1 'polypeptide(L)' 'MATAHPKLALRPFLPPDTPILADIFRESVTDLTSDDYSEAQQAAWVSAIEDLEAFAKRLGGQLSLIGTLQGSPVGFASLA' A
#
# COMPACT_ATOMS: atom_id res chain seq x y z
N MET A 1 -10.42 2.15 -24.06
CA MET A 1 -11.43 1.10 -23.79
C MET A 1 -11.31 0.74 -22.32
N ALA A 2 -12.33 1.02 -21.50
CA ALA A 2 -12.32 0.63 -20.10
C ALA A 2 -12.59 -0.88 -19.99
N THR A 3 -11.70 -1.61 -19.33
CA THR A 3 -11.85 -3.05 -19.08
C THR A 3 -12.40 -3.24 -17.68
N ALA A 4 -13.50 -3.97 -17.52
CA ALA A 4 -13.94 -4.44 -16.22
C ALA A 4 -12.89 -5.42 -15.67
N HIS A 5 -12.34 -5.15 -14.48
CA HIS A 5 -11.33 -5.96 -13.78
C HIS A 5 -10.05 -6.22 -14.60
N PRO A 6 -9.19 -5.20 -14.80
CA PRO A 6 -7.91 -5.42 -15.45
C PRO A 6 -7.09 -6.46 -14.67
N LYS A 7 -6.48 -7.41 -15.39
CA LYS A 7 -5.61 -8.42 -14.78
C LYS A 7 -4.33 -7.75 -14.31
N LEU A 8 -4.15 -7.67 -13.00
CA LEU A 8 -2.92 -7.14 -12.39
C LEU A 8 -1.79 -8.16 -12.51
N ALA A 9 -0.58 -7.67 -12.78
CA ALA A 9 0.63 -8.47 -12.59
C ALA A 9 1.05 -8.39 -11.12
N LEU A 10 1.54 -9.50 -10.57
CA LEU A 10 2.03 -9.59 -9.20
C LEU A 10 3.54 -9.81 -9.20
N ARG A 11 4.25 -9.12 -8.31
CA ARG A 11 5.67 -9.33 -8.07
C ARG A 11 6.03 -9.17 -6.58
N PRO A 12 7.13 -9.77 -6.11
CA PRO A 12 7.64 -9.51 -4.75
C PRO A 12 7.97 -8.03 -4.53
N PHE A 13 7.83 -7.59 -3.28
CA PHE A 13 8.31 -6.31 -2.80
C PHE A 13 9.84 -6.18 -2.95
N LEU A 14 10.30 -5.00 -3.36
CA LEU A 14 11.70 -4.60 -3.32
C LEU A 14 11.83 -3.32 -2.47
N PRO A 15 12.94 -3.11 -1.73
CA PRO A 15 13.13 -1.92 -0.90
C PRO A 15 12.88 -0.57 -1.62
N PRO A 16 13.24 -0.38 -2.90
CA PRO A 16 12.94 0.85 -3.64
C PRO A 16 11.43 1.15 -3.84
N ASP A 17 10.55 0.16 -3.65
CA ASP A 17 9.10 0.36 -3.77
C ASP A 17 8.50 1.08 -2.56
N THR A 18 9.24 1.19 -1.45
CA THR A 18 8.73 1.70 -0.18
C THR A 18 8.02 3.06 -0.29
N PRO A 19 8.57 4.09 -0.98
CA PRO A 19 7.92 5.39 -1.04
C PRO A 19 6.53 5.34 -1.70
N ILE A 20 6.42 4.66 -2.85
CA ILE A 20 5.14 4.56 -3.56
C ILE A 20 4.12 3.70 -2.80
N LEU A 21 4.56 2.66 -2.10
CA LEU A 21 3.66 1.86 -1.26
C LEU A 21 3.18 2.63 -0.02
N ALA A 22 4.01 3.51 0.54
CA ALA A 22 3.61 4.39 1.64
C ALA A 22 2.54 5.40 1.20
N ASP A 23 2.66 5.95 -0.01
CA ASP A 23 1.64 6.84 -0.58
C ASP A 23 0.33 6.09 -0.85
N ILE A 24 0.39 4.91 -1.47
CA ILE A 24 -0.78 4.04 -1.69
C ILE A 24 -1.46 3.70 -0.35
N PHE A 25 -0.67 3.37 0.68
CA PHE A 25 -1.22 3.07 2.01
C PHE A 25 -1.93 4.28 2.60
N ARG A 26 -1.31 5.47 2.55
CA ARG A 26 -1.91 6.71 3.05
C ARG A 26 -3.23 7.01 2.35
N GLU A 27 -3.24 7.05 1.03
CA GLU A 27 -4.45 7.31 0.22
C GLU A 27 -5.53 6.26 0.49
N SER A 28 -5.17 4.99 0.61
CA SER A 28 -6.13 3.92 0.91
C SER A 28 -6.81 4.11 2.27
N VAL A 29 -6.09 4.64 3.26
CA VAL A 29 -6.65 4.90 4.58
C VAL A 29 -7.48 6.17 4.56
N THR A 30 -7.00 7.27 3.99
CA THR A 30 -7.72 8.56 4.02
C THR A 30 -8.98 8.54 3.16
N ASP A 31 -8.93 7.89 2.01
CA ASP A 31 -9.97 8.06 1.00
C ASP A 31 -11.05 6.96 1.05
N LEU A 32 -10.73 5.78 1.59
CA LEU A 32 -11.61 4.61 1.53
C LEU A 32 -12.21 4.22 2.88
N THR A 33 -11.83 4.86 3.98
CA THR A 33 -12.24 4.45 5.34
C THR A 33 -13.09 5.49 6.07
N SER A 34 -13.44 6.60 5.42
CA SER A 34 -14.14 7.73 6.04
C SER A 34 -15.57 7.41 6.49
N ASP A 35 -16.19 6.38 5.91
CA ASP A 35 -17.53 5.92 6.32
C ASP A 35 -17.54 5.26 7.71
N ASP A 36 -16.40 4.70 8.15
CA ASP A 36 -16.29 3.91 9.39
C ASP A 36 -15.34 4.55 10.43
N TYR A 37 -14.43 5.42 9.99
CA TYR A 37 -13.37 6.00 10.82
C TYR A 37 -13.33 7.52 10.73
N SER A 38 -13.17 8.17 11.88
CA SER A 38 -12.93 9.61 11.97
C SER A 38 -11.56 10.01 11.42
N GLU A 39 -11.40 11.27 11.02
CA GLU A 39 -10.13 11.83 10.56
C GLU A 39 -8.98 11.60 11.56
N ALA A 40 -9.26 11.70 12.86
CA ALA A 40 -8.26 11.46 13.90
C ALA A 40 -7.82 9.99 13.95
N GLN A 41 -8.74 9.04 13.72
CA GLN A 41 -8.41 7.61 13.65
C GLN A 41 -7.60 7.29 12.39
N GLN A 42 -7.96 7.89 11.24
CA GLN A 42 -7.20 7.75 10.00
C GLN A 42 -5.78 8.31 10.14
N ALA A 43 -5.63 9.51 10.71
CA ALA A 43 -4.33 10.13 10.95
C ALA A 43 -3.44 9.28 11.88
N ALA A 44 -4.02 8.73 12.96
CA ALA A 44 -3.31 7.82 13.85
C ALA A 44 -2.90 6.50 13.18
N TRP A 45 -3.65 6.05 12.18
CA TRP A 45 -3.27 4.86 11.41
C TRP A 45 -2.16 5.17 10.41
N VAL A 46 -2.24 6.29 9.70
CA VAL A 46 -1.21 6.73 8.75
C VAL A 46 0.12 7.05 9.45
N SER A 47 0.11 7.53 10.70
CA SER A 47 1.36 7.81 11.41
C SER A 47 2.27 6.58 11.56
N ALA A 48 1.71 5.37 11.49
CA ALA A 48 2.46 4.12 11.52
C ALA A 48 3.44 3.93 10.33
N ILE A 49 3.32 4.73 9.27
CA ILE A 49 4.19 4.68 8.08
C ILE A 49 5.08 5.93 7.92
N GLU A 50 5.14 6.82 8.91
CA GLU A 50 6.05 7.98 8.89
C GLU A 50 7.52 7.56 8.89
N ASP A 51 7.83 6.44 9.56
CA ASP A 51 9.14 5.78 9.49
C ASP A 51 9.18 4.82 8.30
N LEU A 52 9.63 5.33 7.16
CA LEU A 52 9.77 4.54 5.93
C LEU A 52 10.77 3.39 6.07
N GLU A 53 11.79 3.50 6.93
CA GLU A 53 12.75 2.41 7.15
C GLU A 53 12.10 1.26 7.92
N ALA A 54 11.37 1.58 8.99
CA ALA A 54 10.60 0.59 9.75
C ALA A 54 9.50 -0.06 8.87
N PHE A 55 8.84 0.74 8.03
CA PHE A 55 7.85 0.24 7.09
C PHE A 55 8.46 -0.71 6.05
N ALA A 56 9.59 -0.33 5.43
CA ALA A 56 10.33 -1.19 4.52
C ALA A 56 10.78 -2.50 5.18
N LYS A 57 11.27 -2.42 6.42
CA LYS A 57 11.69 -3.59 7.19
C LYS A 57 10.52 -4.53 7.50
N ARG A 58 9.35 -3.98 7.83
CA ARG A 58 8.13 -4.77 8.05
C ARG A 58 7.70 -5.50 6.77
N LEU A 59 7.65 -4.80 5.64
CA LEU A 59 7.29 -5.40 4.36
C LEU A 59 8.31 -6.45 3.90
N GLY A 60 9.61 -6.16 4.06
CA GLY A 60 10.69 -7.09 3.71
C GLY A 60 10.79 -8.31 4.63
N GLY A 61 10.26 -8.24 5.85
CA GLY A 61 10.19 -9.36 6.79
C GLY A 61 9.00 -10.30 6.58
N GLN A 62 8.13 -10.01 5.61
CA GLN A 62 6.88 -10.73 5.35
C GLN A 62 6.81 -11.17 3.88
N LEU A 63 5.87 -12.05 3.55
CA LEU A 63 5.55 -12.35 2.15
C LEU A 63 4.72 -11.19 1.58
N SER A 64 5.41 -10.16 1.09
CA SER A 64 4.82 -8.96 0.51
C SER A 64 4.77 -9.04 -1.02
N LEU A 65 3.56 -8.91 -1.58
CA LEU A 65 3.31 -8.86 -3.01
C LEU A 65 2.77 -7.49 -3.44
N ILE A 66 3.27 -7.00 -4.58
CA ILE A 66 2.82 -5.75 -5.21
C ILE A 66 2.00 -6.09 -6.45
N GLY A 67 0.80 -5.53 -6.53
CA GLY A 67 -0.03 -5.50 -7.72
C GLY A 67 0.33 -4.33 -8.62
N THR A 68 0.56 -4.61 -9.90
CA THR A 68 0.91 -3.61 -10.89
C THR A 68 -0.06 -3.60 -12.07
N LEU A 69 -0.31 -2.40 -12.60
CA LEU A 69 -1.03 -2.17 -13.84
C LEU A 69 -0.10 -1.40 -14.79
N GLN A 70 0.18 -1.96 -15.96
CA GLN A 70 1.15 -1.38 -16.91
C GLN A 70 2.53 -1.09 -16.29
N GLY A 71 2.97 -1.93 -15.35
CA GLY A 71 4.25 -1.78 -14.64
C GLY A 71 4.24 -0.81 -13.46
N SER A 72 3.19 -0.01 -13.30
CA SER A 72 3.04 0.87 -12.13
C SER A 72 2.43 0.12 -10.96
N PRO A 73 2.99 0.22 -9.73
CA PRO A 73 2.32 -0.22 -8.51
C PRO A 73 0.96 0.45 -8.34
N VAL A 74 -0.06 -0.34 -8.00
CA VAL A 74 -1.44 0.15 -7.73
C VAL A 74 -2.02 -0.44 -6.44
N GLY A 75 -1.29 -1.32 -5.77
CA GLY A 75 -1.71 -1.95 -4.52
C GLY A 75 -0.68 -2.97 -4.04
N PHE A 76 -0.78 -3.38 -2.79
CA PHE A 76 0.06 -4.43 -2.21
C PHE A 76 -0.69 -5.20 -1.12
N ALA A 77 -0.19 -6.39 -0.80
CA ALA A 77 -0.65 -7.20 0.31
C ALA A 77 0.53 -7.89 0.98
N SER A 78 0.43 -8.13 2.28
CA SER A 78 1.49 -8.76 3.07
C SER A 78 0.94 -9.88 3.94
N LEU A 79 1.62 -11.03 3.95
CA LEU A 79 1.32 -12.17 4.80
C LEU A 79 2.46 -12.37 5.82
N ALA A 80 2.10 -12.33 7.11
CA ALA A 80 2.98 -12.47 8.26
C ALA A 80 3.06 -13.91 8.78
#